data_AF-A0A2D7JUK1-F1
#
_entry.id   AF-A0A2D7JUK1-F1
#
_cell.length_a   1.000
_cell.length_b   1.000
_cell.length_c   1.000
_cell.angle_alpha   90.00
_cell.angle_beta   90.00
_cell.angle_gamma   90.00
#
_symmetry.space_group_name_H-M   'P 1'
#
loop_
_entity.id
_entity.type
_entity.pdbx_description
1 polymer ?
#
loop_
_entity_poly.entity_id
_entity_poly.type
_entity_poly.pdbx_seq_one_letter_code
_entity_poly.pdbx_strand_id
1 'polypeptide(L)'
;MRTKGLSEEAGLQAFLDHFSQCDFPVSQQDWFQIDIAAMFGDTPIHFHELNPMTGESLLFLNESLVFLCPQQSIIHHFPRQLIHCFVEDRRRHILIDDEPVFKAELFSISPLEEQLCWVVQGMSEVEVPQIQANVARWMAWLNRRSQ
;
A
#
# COMPACT_ATOMS: atom_id res chain seq x y z
N MET A 1 -31.53 3.67 -14.88
CA MET A 1 -31.05 2.29 -14.62
C MET A 1 -29.70 2.42 -13.93
N ARG A 2 -29.62 2.08 -12.64
CA ARG A 2 -28.41 2.27 -11.81
C ARG A 2 -27.34 1.25 -12.23
N THR A 3 -26.25 1.71 -12.82
CA THR A 3 -25.01 0.92 -12.88
C THR A 3 -24.38 0.95 -11.48
N LYS A 4 -24.60 -0.13 -10.72
CA LYS A 4 -23.79 -0.48 -9.54
C LYS A 4 -22.35 -0.67 -10.03
N GLY A 5 -21.52 0.36 -9.87
CA GLY A 5 -20.07 0.19 -9.94
C GLY A 5 -19.63 -0.55 -8.68
N LEU A 6 -19.08 -1.74 -8.85
CA LEU A 6 -18.44 -2.52 -7.80
C LEU A 6 -17.34 -1.66 -7.15
N SER A 7 -17.55 -1.23 -5.91
CA SER A 7 -16.47 -0.83 -5.01
C SER A 7 -16.55 -1.77 -3.83
N GLU A 8 -15.85 -2.89 -3.92
CA GLU A 8 -15.51 -3.67 -2.73
C GLU A 8 -14.56 -2.81 -1.90
N GLU A 9 -15.13 -2.00 -1.00
CA GLU A 9 -14.35 -1.43 0.08
C GLU A 9 -13.86 -2.60 0.92
N ALA A 10 -12.56 -2.90 0.85
CA ALA A 10 -11.97 -3.92 1.74
C ALA A 10 -12.25 -3.56 3.21
N GLY A 11 -12.25 -2.26 3.51
CA GLY A 11 -12.56 -1.73 4.83
C GLY A 11 -11.47 -2.02 5.86
N LEU A 12 -11.61 -1.43 7.04
CA LEU A 12 -10.69 -1.60 8.14
C LEU A 12 -10.60 -3.07 8.58
N GLN A 13 -11.73 -3.81 8.60
CA GLN A 13 -11.74 -5.19 9.07
C GLN A 13 -10.92 -6.13 8.17
N ALA A 14 -11.02 -6.02 6.84
CA ALA A 14 -10.21 -6.87 5.96
C ALA A 14 -8.71 -6.58 6.10
N PHE A 15 -8.35 -5.33 6.42
CA PHE A 15 -6.97 -4.98 6.76
C PHE A 15 -6.53 -5.66 8.07
N LEU A 16 -7.31 -5.52 9.14
CA LEU A 16 -7.00 -6.13 10.45
C LEU A 16 -6.95 -7.65 10.39
N ASP A 17 -7.83 -8.27 9.60
CA ASP A 17 -7.84 -9.73 9.36
C ASP A 17 -6.58 -10.19 8.62
N HIS A 18 -6.14 -9.43 7.60
CA HIS A 18 -4.89 -9.71 6.90
C HIS A 18 -3.68 -9.55 7.83
N PHE A 19 -3.65 -8.48 8.62
CA PHE A 19 -2.57 -8.24 9.59
C PHE A 19 -2.49 -9.35 10.63
N SER A 20 -3.64 -9.85 11.12
CA SER A 20 -3.71 -10.89 12.16
C SER A 20 -3.27 -12.27 11.67
N GLN A 21 -3.14 -12.47 10.35
CA GLN A 21 -2.56 -13.71 9.78
C GLN A 21 -1.03 -13.71 9.82
N CYS A 22 -0.40 -12.57 10.10
CA CYS A 22 1.03 -12.42 10.23
C CYS A 22 1.49 -12.58 11.68
N ASP A 23 2.68 -13.13 11.87
CA ASP A 23 3.26 -13.37 13.21
C ASP A 23 4.00 -12.11 13.71
N PHE A 24 3.24 -11.12 14.16
CA PHE A 24 3.77 -9.87 14.71
C PHE A 24 3.72 -9.82 16.24
N PRO A 25 4.65 -9.08 16.91
CA PRO A 25 4.63 -8.91 18.36
C PRO A 25 3.30 -8.34 18.88
N VAL A 26 2.90 -8.73 20.09
CA VAL A 26 1.66 -8.28 20.73
C VAL A 26 1.54 -6.76 20.76
N SER A 27 2.64 -6.03 21.00
CA SER A 27 2.63 -4.57 20.99
C SER A 27 2.24 -3.96 19.63
N GLN A 28 2.60 -4.60 18.52
CA GLN A 28 2.16 -4.16 17.19
C GLN A 28 0.70 -4.55 16.97
N GLN A 29 0.29 -5.75 17.39
CA GLN A 29 -1.10 -6.18 17.30
C GLN A 29 -2.02 -5.23 18.07
N ASP A 30 -1.68 -4.88 19.31
CA ASP A 30 -2.42 -3.93 20.13
C ASP A 30 -2.51 -2.56 19.45
N TRP A 31 -1.40 -2.06 18.89
CA TRP A 31 -1.38 -0.78 18.20
C TRP A 31 -2.35 -0.76 17.01
N PHE A 32 -2.40 -1.83 16.20
CA PHE A 32 -3.36 -1.91 15.10
C PHE A 32 -4.81 -2.12 15.56
N GLN A 33 -5.03 -3.04 16.50
CA GLN A 33 -6.38 -3.44 16.93
C GLN A 33 -7.06 -2.40 17.84
N ILE A 34 -6.28 -1.56 18.53
CA ILE A 34 -6.78 -0.55 19.46
C ILE A 34 -6.63 0.83 18.84
N ASP A 35 -5.40 1.28 18.58
CA ASP A 35 -5.14 2.66 18.20
C ASP A 35 -5.55 2.95 16.75
N ILE A 36 -5.08 2.14 15.80
CA ILE A 36 -5.44 2.30 14.37
C ILE A 36 -6.95 2.07 14.19
N ALA A 37 -7.52 1.06 14.85
CA ALA A 37 -8.96 0.80 14.74
C ALA A 37 -9.80 1.99 15.25
N ALA A 38 -9.40 2.62 16.36
CA ALA A 38 -10.09 3.81 16.88
C ALA A 38 -10.01 5.01 15.94
N MET A 39 -8.89 5.20 15.22
CA MET A 39 -8.71 6.30 14.27
C MET A 39 -9.43 6.10 12.94
N PHE A 40 -9.50 4.85 12.45
CA PHE A 40 -10.00 4.54 11.11
C PHE A 40 -11.38 3.88 11.07
N GLY A 41 -12.04 3.68 12.22
CA GLY A 41 -13.31 2.94 12.34
C GLY A 41 -14.40 3.36 11.36
N ASP A 42 -14.54 4.66 11.09
CA ASP A 42 -15.53 5.22 10.16
C ASP A 42 -14.92 5.69 8.83
N THR A 43 -13.62 5.45 8.61
CA THR A 43 -12.92 5.92 7.41
C THR A 43 -13.04 4.89 6.27
N PRO A 44 -13.58 5.26 5.10
CA PRO A 44 -13.66 4.34 3.96
C PRO A 44 -12.27 3.97 3.43
N ILE A 45 -11.89 2.71 3.61
CA ILE A 45 -10.64 2.14 3.07
C ILE A 45 -11.00 1.32 1.83
N HIS A 46 -10.50 1.76 0.67
CA HIS A 46 -10.73 1.04 -0.59
C HIS A 46 -9.96 -0.27 -0.61
N PHE A 47 -8.68 -0.24 -0.24
CA PHE A 47 -7.83 -1.41 -0.10
C PHE A 47 -6.58 -1.08 0.71
N HIS A 48 -5.81 -2.12 1.03
CA HIS A 48 -4.54 -2.01 1.71
C HIS A 48 -3.40 -2.74 0.98
N GLU A 49 -2.18 -2.37 1.36
CA GLU A 49 -0.96 -3.15 1.17
C GLU A 49 -0.38 -3.43 2.56
N LEU A 50 0.28 -4.59 2.72
CA LEU A 50 0.91 -5.01 3.96
C LEU A 50 2.26 -5.65 3.62
N ASN A 51 3.31 -5.22 4.31
CA ASN A 51 4.59 -5.91 4.31
C ASN A 51 4.54 -6.97 5.42
N PRO A 52 4.46 -8.27 5.11
CA PRO A 52 4.30 -9.31 6.12
C PRO A 52 5.55 -9.50 6.99
N MET A 53 6.69 -8.92 6.62
CA MET A 53 7.94 -8.99 7.39
C MET A 53 8.06 -7.86 8.41
N THR A 54 7.55 -6.67 8.08
CA THR A 54 7.70 -5.46 8.91
C THR A 54 6.38 -5.04 9.55
N GLY A 55 5.23 -5.45 9.03
CA GLY A 55 3.93 -4.92 9.45
C GLY A 55 3.66 -3.50 8.92
N GLU A 56 4.62 -2.90 8.20
CA GLU A 56 4.38 -1.64 7.52
C GLU A 56 3.24 -1.80 6.53
N SER A 57 2.35 -0.83 6.50
CA SER A 57 1.09 -0.94 5.78
C SER A 57 0.74 0.35 5.08
N LEU A 58 0.04 0.21 3.95
CA LEU A 58 -0.60 1.32 3.26
C LEU A 58 -2.11 1.16 3.29
N LEU A 59 -2.84 2.21 3.70
CA LEU A 59 -4.28 2.29 3.59
C LEU A 59 -4.67 3.29 2.50
N PHE A 60 -5.34 2.81 1.46
CA PHE A 60 -5.77 3.61 0.32
C PHE A 60 -7.18 4.15 0.57
N LEU A 61 -7.28 5.45 0.86
CA LEU A 61 -8.52 6.16 1.16
C LEU A 61 -9.06 6.85 -0.09
N ASN A 62 -10.17 7.59 0.00
CA ASN A 62 -10.77 8.22 -1.18
C ASN A 62 -9.85 9.26 -1.85
N GLU A 63 -9.19 10.11 -1.06
CA GLU A 63 -8.38 11.25 -1.55
C GLU A 63 -6.94 11.24 -1.03
N SER A 64 -6.55 10.20 -0.28
CA SER A 64 -5.26 10.13 0.38
C SER A 64 -4.80 8.70 0.63
N LEU A 65 -3.51 8.58 0.92
CA LEU A 65 -2.82 7.35 1.29
C LEU A 65 -2.29 7.53 2.71
N VAL A 66 -2.51 6.53 3.56
CA VAL A 66 -1.90 6.51 4.90
C VAL A 66 -0.85 5.42 4.96
N PHE A 67 0.36 5.78 5.38
CA PHE A 67 1.42 4.85 5.72
C PHE A 67 1.48 4.64 7.22
N LEU A 68 1.51 3.36 7.62
CA LEU A 68 1.58 2.93 9.02
C LEU A 68 2.91 2.20 9.22
N CYS A 69 3.72 2.67 10.17
CA CYS A 69 4.99 2.05 10.55
C CYS A 69 4.93 1.59 12.01
N PRO A 70 4.56 0.32 12.28
CA PRO A 70 4.33 -0.15 13.65
C PRO A 70 5.59 -0.18 14.52
N GLN A 71 6.78 -0.37 13.95
CA GLN A 71 8.03 -0.36 14.70
C GLN A 71 8.34 1.00 15.32
N GLN A 72 7.92 2.07 14.65
CA GLN A 72 8.16 3.44 15.08
C GLN A 72 6.89 4.06 15.69
N SER A 73 5.77 3.34 15.65
CA SER A 73 4.43 3.83 16.00
C SER A 73 4.08 5.13 15.25
N ILE A 74 4.46 5.19 13.97
CA ILE A 74 4.28 6.36 13.11
C ILE A 74 3.11 6.16 12.14
N ILE A 75 2.38 7.25 11.91
CA ILE A 75 1.32 7.37 10.92
C ILE A 75 1.64 8.57 10.04
N HIS A 76 1.84 8.36 8.75
CA HIS A 76 2.00 9.44 7.78
C HIS A 76 0.81 9.47 6.82
N HIS A 77 0.24 10.64 6.60
CA HIS A 77 -0.87 10.85 5.69
C HIS A 77 -0.43 11.68 4.49
N PHE A 78 -0.66 11.16 3.29
CA PHE A 78 -0.26 11.77 2.03
C PHE A 78 -1.46 12.03 1.13
N PRO A 79 -1.70 13.27 0.66
CA PRO A 79 -2.71 13.55 -0.36
C PRO A 79 -2.45 12.77 -1.64
N ARG A 80 -3.49 12.17 -2.25
CA ARG A 80 -3.37 11.34 -3.46
C ARG A 80 -2.63 12.05 -4.60
N GLN A 81 -2.89 13.34 -4.77
CA GLN A 81 -2.27 14.17 -5.82
C GLN A 81 -0.75 14.35 -5.69
N LEU A 82 -0.17 14.02 -4.53
CA LEU A 82 1.27 14.06 -4.28
C LEU A 82 1.93 12.68 -4.39
N ILE A 83 1.15 11.62 -4.59
CA ILE A 83 1.68 10.28 -4.76
C ILE A 83 2.13 10.07 -6.19
N HIS A 84 3.38 9.68 -6.35
CA HIS A 84 3.98 9.25 -7.61
C HIS A 84 4.02 7.72 -7.65
N CYS A 85 3.82 7.16 -8.85
CA CYS A 85 3.99 5.74 -9.11
C CYS A 85 5.04 5.54 -10.19
N PHE A 86 6.11 4.81 -9.86
CA PHE A 86 7.17 4.46 -10.78
C PHE A 86 7.14 2.96 -11.07
N VAL A 87 7.37 2.59 -12.32
CA VAL A 87 7.41 1.19 -12.77
C VAL A 87 8.61 1.01 -13.69
N GLU A 88 9.46 0.05 -13.36
CA GLU A 88 10.66 -0.28 -14.11
C GLU A 88 10.61 -1.76 -14.51
N ASP A 89 10.47 -2.01 -15.82
CA ASP A 89 10.48 -3.35 -16.41
C ASP A 89 11.84 -3.60 -17.06
N ARG A 90 12.65 -4.46 -16.43
CA ARG A 90 14.02 -4.75 -16.85
C ARG A 90 14.19 -6.16 -17.41
N ARG A 91 13.09 -6.89 -17.69
CA ARG A 91 13.15 -8.26 -18.24
C ARG A 91 13.91 -8.39 -19.56
N ARG A 92 14.06 -7.27 -20.29
CA ARG A 92 14.79 -7.22 -21.57
C ARG A 92 16.15 -6.54 -21.46
N HIS A 93 16.59 -6.18 -20.26
CA HIS A 93 17.87 -5.53 -20.02
C HIS A 93 18.94 -6.58 -19.69
N ILE A 94 20.20 -6.21 -19.89
CA ILE A 94 21.32 -6.95 -19.31
C ILE A 94 21.36 -6.56 -17.84
N LEU A 95 20.96 -7.49 -16.97
CA LEU A 95 20.95 -7.29 -15.53
C LEU A 95 22.32 -7.63 -14.94
N ILE A 96 22.73 -6.86 -13.95
CA ILE A 96 23.82 -7.25 -13.05
C ILE A 96 23.22 -8.23 -12.02
N ASP A 97 24.05 -9.13 -11.47
CA ASP A 97 23.62 -10.05 -10.40
C ASP A 97 22.93 -9.27 -9.26
N ASP A 98 21.85 -9.84 -8.72
CA ASP A 98 20.99 -9.29 -7.66
C ASP A 98 20.12 -8.06 -8.02
N GLU A 99 20.01 -7.68 -9.30
CA GLU A 99 19.04 -6.65 -9.72
C GLU A 99 17.64 -7.24 -9.99
N PRO A 100 16.56 -6.54 -9.58
CA PRO A 100 15.20 -7.00 -9.82
C PRO A 100 14.83 -6.89 -11.31
N VAL A 101 14.24 -7.94 -11.86
CA VAL A 101 13.72 -7.97 -13.24
C VAL A 101 12.53 -7.01 -13.43
N PHE A 102 11.83 -6.70 -12.35
CA PHE A 102 10.69 -5.79 -12.33
C PHE A 102 10.60 -5.10 -10.98
N LYS A 103 10.43 -3.78 -10.97
CA LYS A 103 10.27 -2.97 -9.76
C LYS A 103 9.10 -2.01 -9.93
N ALA A 104 8.29 -1.85 -8.90
CA ALA A 104 7.31 -0.79 -8.81
C ALA A 104 7.42 -0.08 -7.47
N GLU A 105 7.14 1.22 -7.47
CA GLU A 105 7.36 2.09 -6.32
C GLU A 105 6.24 3.13 -6.22
N LEU A 106 5.66 3.27 -5.02
CA LEU A 106 4.89 4.47 -4.65
C LEU A 106 5.79 5.40 -3.84
N PHE A 107 5.84 6.65 -4.27
CA PHE A 107 6.74 7.65 -3.71
C PHE A 107 5.99 8.95 -3.41
N SER A 108 6.32 9.58 -2.29
CA SER A 108 5.89 10.94 -1.96
C SER A 108 6.87 11.55 -0.96
N ILE A 109 6.99 12.88 -0.99
CA ILE A 109 7.76 13.63 0.00
C ILE A 109 6.91 14.76 0.57
N SER A 110 6.83 14.85 1.89
CA SER A 110 6.14 15.94 2.57
C SER A 110 7.06 17.17 2.67
N PRO A 111 6.51 18.39 2.89
CA PRO A 111 7.32 19.59 3.13
C PRO A 111 8.26 19.51 4.34
N LEU A 112 8.01 18.57 5.27
CA LEU A 112 8.85 18.29 6.44
C LEU A 112 9.83 17.13 6.18
N GLU A 113 10.07 16.80 4.91
CA GLU A 113 10.97 15.71 4.47
C GLU A 113 10.51 14.31 4.91
N GLU A 114 9.24 14.13 5.30
CA GLU A 114 8.69 12.80 5.53
C GLU A 114 8.51 12.10 4.18
N GLN A 115 9.13 10.95 4.02
CA GLN A 115 9.14 10.22 2.76
C GLN A 115 8.24 8.99 2.84
N LEU A 116 7.40 8.82 1.82
CA LEU A 116 6.86 7.54 1.45
C LEU A 116 7.79 6.94 0.39
N CYS A 117 8.29 5.73 0.67
CA CYS A 117 9.05 4.92 -0.29
C CYS A 117 8.56 3.47 -0.17
N TRP A 118 7.47 3.14 -0.87
CA TRP A 118 6.90 1.79 -0.86
C TRP A 118 7.30 1.04 -2.12
N VAL A 119 8.18 0.05 -1.97
CA VAL A 119 8.77 -0.69 -3.09
C VAL A 119 8.29 -2.13 -3.09
N VAL A 120 7.84 -2.61 -4.26
CA VAL A 120 7.64 -4.03 -4.55
C VAL A 120 8.50 -4.41 -5.73
N GLN A 121 9.17 -5.55 -5.64
CA GLN A 121 10.13 -5.99 -6.65
C GLN A 121 10.06 -7.49 -6.84
N GLY A 122 10.35 -7.93 -8.06
CA GLY A 122 10.41 -9.34 -8.44
C GLY A 122 11.80 -9.67 -8.92
N MET A 123 12.35 -10.77 -8.42
CA MET A 123 13.67 -11.27 -8.82
C MET A 123 13.59 -12.20 -10.04
N SER A 124 12.40 -12.72 -10.31
CA SER A 124 12.12 -13.61 -11.44
C SER A 124 10.87 -13.20 -12.22
N GLU A 125 10.77 -13.62 -13.48
CA GLU A 125 9.59 -13.35 -14.32
C GLU A 125 8.29 -13.94 -13.75
N VAL A 126 8.38 -14.97 -12.90
CA VAL A 126 7.22 -15.63 -12.29
C VAL A 126 6.50 -14.71 -11.29
N GLU A 127 7.23 -13.79 -10.65
CA GLU A 127 6.69 -12.85 -9.66
C GLU A 127 6.01 -11.62 -10.32
N VAL A 128 6.39 -11.33 -11.58
CA VAL A 128 5.97 -10.11 -12.29
C VAL A 128 4.45 -9.97 -12.41
N PRO A 129 3.66 -11.01 -12.73
CA PRO A 129 2.21 -10.89 -12.82
C PRO A 129 1.56 -10.38 -11.52
N GLN A 130 2.05 -10.83 -10.35
CA GLN A 130 1.52 -10.38 -9.06
C GLN A 130 1.83 -8.89 -8.83
N ILE A 131 3.05 -8.46 -9.15
CA ILE A 131 3.45 -7.05 -9.02
C ILE A 131 2.64 -6.18 -9.98
N GLN A 132 2.41 -6.64 -11.21
CA GLN A 132 1.56 -5.94 -12.18
C GLN A 132 0.12 -5.79 -11.69
N ALA A 133 -0.43 -6.80 -10.99
CA ALA A 133 -1.75 -6.70 -10.40
C ALA A 133 -1.82 -5.62 -9.30
N ASN A 134 -0.78 -5.50 -8.47
CA ASN A 134 -0.68 -4.44 -7.46
C ASN A 134 -0.59 -3.06 -8.13
N VAL A 135 0.30 -2.91 -9.12
CA VAL A 135 0.45 -1.67 -9.91
C VAL A 135 -0.87 -1.29 -10.59
N ALA A 136 -1.60 -2.24 -11.16
CA ALA A 136 -2.89 -1.97 -11.79
C ALA A 136 -3.90 -1.39 -10.78
N ARG A 137 -3.94 -1.92 -9.55
CA ARG A 137 -4.78 -1.38 -8.46
C ARG A 137 -4.34 0.03 -8.06
N TRP A 138 -3.04 0.26 -7.92
CA TRP A 138 -2.50 1.59 -7.58
C TRP A 138 -2.84 2.62 -8.65
N MET A 139 -2.58 2.30 -9.91
CA MET A 139 -2.90 3.16 -11.06
C MET A 139 -4.39 3.42 -11.16
N ALA A 140 -5.24 2.40 -10.96
CA ALA A 140 -6.67 2.59 -10.93
C ALA A 140 -7.09 3.57 -9.83
N TRP A 141 -6.49 3.50 -8.64
CA TRP A 141 -6.74 4.41 -7.53
C TRP A 141 -6.26 5.84 -7.78
N LEU A 142 -5.01 6.00 -8.25
CA LEU A 142 -4.41 7.30 -8.56
C LEU A 142 -5.19 8.08 -9.63
N ASN A 143 -5.84 7.38 -10.56
CA ASN A 143 -6.61 7.97 -11.64
C ASN A 143 -8.12 8.05 -11.37
N ARG A 144 -8.59 7.71 -10.15
CA ARG A 144 -10.00 7.90 -9.80
C ARG A 144 -10.33 9.39 -9.83
N ARG A 145 -11.48 9.72 -10.39
CA ARG A 145 -12.06 11.06 -10.27
C ARG A 145 -12.77 11.17 -8.94
N SER A 146 -12.46 12.22 -8.18
CA SER A 146 -13.28 12.64 -7.04
C SER A 146 -14.71 12.88 -7.54
N GLN A 147 -15.69 12.12 -7.03
CA GLN A 147 -17.11 12.32 -7.31
C GLN A 147 -17.67 13.46 -6.47
#